data_AF-A0AAV6YUT7-F1
#
_entry.id   AF-A0AAV6YUT7-F1
#
_cell.length_a   1.000
_cell.length_b   1.000
_cell.length_c   1.000
_cell.angle_alpha   90.00
_cell.angle_beta   90.00
_cell.angle_gamma   90.00
#
_symmetry.space_group_name_H-M   'P 1'
#
loop_
_entity.id
_entity.type
_entity.pdbx_description
1 polymer ?
#
loop_
_entity_poly.entity_id
_entity_poly.type
_entity_poly.pdbx_seq_one_letter_code
_entity_poly.pdbx_strand_id
1 'polypeptide(L)'
;AISLYYELLDTDMAFIKQSKDGSGFLINLIDSPGHVDFSSEVTAALRVTDGALVVVDCVSGVCVQTETVLRQAIAERIKPVLMMNKMDRALLELQLSPEELYQTFQRIVENVNVIISTYGEGESGPMGKMMIDPVAGTVGFGSGLHGWAFTLKQFAEMYVAKFAAKGEKATLAPAERATKVEDMMKKLWGDKFHDPSNGKFCKTATNSEGKKLPRTFSQLILDPIFKMFDAIMNFKKEETAKLIEKLDIKLDAEDRDKEGKPLLKVMTSCIGG
;
A
#
# COMPACT_ATOMS: atom_id res chain seq x y z
N ALA A 1 14.30 18.69 -10.60
CA ALA A 1 14.44 17.42 -9.86
C ALA A 1 14.59 17.76 -8.37
N ILE A 2 13.96 16.99 -7.50
CA ILE A 2 14.11 17.09 -6.04
C ILE A 2 14.90 15.87 -5.59
N SER A 3 15.97 16.07 -4.82
CA SER A 3 16.76 14.98 -4.26
C SER A 3 16.35 14.74 -2.81
N LEU A 4 16.00 13.49 -2.50
CA LEU A 4 15.63 13.05 -1.17
C LEU A 4 16.69 12.07 -0.68
N TYR A 5 17.22 12.31 0.51
CA TYR A 5 18.14 11.40 1.18
C TYR A 5 17.38 10.63 2.26
N TYR A 6 17.48 9.30 2.22
CA TYR A 6 16.82 8.43 3.19
C TYR A 6 17.76 7.32 3.63
N GLU A 7 17.95 7.16 4.93
CA GLU A 7 18.69 6.04 5.51
C GLU A 7 17.70 4.92 5.86
N LEU A 8 17.91 3.75 5.27
CA LEU A 8 17.12 2.57 5.61
C LEU A 8 17.62 1.95 6.91
N LEU A 9 16.68 1.47 7.73
CA LEU A 9 16.98 0.68 8.91
C LEU A 9 17.60 -0.67 8.50
N ASP A 10 18.47 -1.23 9.34
CA ASP A 10 19.10 -2.55 9.10
C ASP A 10 18.07 -3.66 8.87
N THR A 11 16.88 -3.53 9.47
CA THR A 11 15.75 -4.45 9.26
C THR A 11 15.19 -4.36 7.85
N ASP A 12 15.15 -3.17 7.26
CA ASP A 12 14.68 -2.94 5.89
C ASP A 12 15.72 -3.31 4.84
N MET A 13 17.00 -3.16 5.19
CA MET A 13 18.13 -3.58 4.37
C MET A 13 18.14 -5.08 4.06
N ALA A 14 17.43 -5.90 4.85
CA ALA A 14 17.26 -7.34 4.60
C ALA A 14 16.40 -7.65 3.36
N PHE A 15 15.54 -6.71 2.94
CA PHE A 15 14.65 -6.89 1.78
C PHE A 15 15.30 -6.46 0.46
N ILE A 16 16.44 -5.75 0.52
CA ILE A 16 17.15 -5.27 -0.67
C ILE A 16 18.03 -6.40 -1.22
N LYS A 17 17.66 -6.89 -2.41
CA LYS A 17 18.36 -7.98 -3.11
C LYS A 17 19.50 -7.50 -4.02
N GLN A 18 19.66 -6.19 -4.19
CA GLN A 18 20.69 -5.57 -5.04
C GLN A 18 22.01 -5.38 -4.28
N SER A 19 23.11 -5.12 -5.00
CA SER A 19 24.43 -4.83 -4.43
C SER A 19 24.38 -3.59 -3.54
N LYS A 20 25.06 -3.64 -2.39
CA LYS A 20 24.92 -2.66 -1.30
C LYS A 20 26.20 -1.85 -1.15
N ASP A 21 26.08 -0.53 -1.18
CA ASP A 21 27.11 0.43 -0.76
C ASP A 21 26.57 1.28 0.41
N GLY A 22 26.25 0.61 1.52
CA GLY A 22 25.70 1.25 2.73
C GLY A 22 24.18 1.25 2.82
N SER A 23 23.64 1.99 3.80
CA SER A 23 22.20 2.10 4.13
C SER A 23 21.54 3.38 3.61
N GLY A 24 22.33 4.34 3.09
CA GLY A 24 21.83 5.60 2.57
C GLY A 24 21.40 5.50 1.11
N PHE A 25 20.16 5.92 0.83
CA PHE A 25 19.58 6.00 -0.50
C PHE A 25 19.37 7.46 -0.89
N LEU A 26 19.87 7.84 -2.06
CA LEU A 26 19.57 9.12 -2.68
C LEU A 26 18.55 8.89 -3.79
N ILE A 27 17.33 9.41 -3.59
CA ILE A 27 16.23 9.29 -4.54
C ILE A 27 16.06 10.62 -5.25
N ASN A 28 16.22 10.63 -6.57
CA ASN A 28 15.98 11.80 -7.41
C ASN A 28 14.59 11.72 -8.02
N LEU A 29 13.70 12.61 -7.59
CA LEU A 29 12.37 12.74 -8.17
C LEU A 29 12.40 13.75 -9.31
N ILE A 30 11.97 13.30 -10.48
CA ILE A 30 11.77 14.10 -11.68
C ILE A 30 10.27 14.15 -11.93
N ASP A 31 9.73 15.36 -11.93
CA ASP A 31 8.32 15.57 -12.21
C ASP A 31 8.10 15.65 -13.73
N SER A 32 7.06 14.98 -14.21
CA SER A 32 6.69 14.97 -15.63
C SER A 32 5.28 15.55 -15.76
N PRO A 33 5.01 16.44 -16.72
CA PRO A 33 3.67 16.98 -16.92
C PRO A 33 2.62 15.89 -17.17
N GLY A 34 1.46 15.96 -16.52
CA GLY A 34 0.40 14.95 -16.64
C GLY A 34 -0.56 15.15 -17.83
N HIS A 35 -0.46 16.26 -18.55
CA HIS A 35 -1.34 16.56 -19.67
C HIS A 35 -0.75 16.04 -21.00
N VAL A 36 -1.60 15.47 -21.86
CA VAL A 36 -1.21 14.81 -23.12
C VAL A 36 -0.45 15.73 -24.08
N ASP A 37 -0.69 17.04 -23.99
CA ASP A 37 -0.07 18.05 -24.85
C ASP A 37 1.44 18.21 -24.61
N PHE A 38 1.97 17.72 -23.48
CA PHE A 38 3.39 17.83 -23.12
C PHE A 38 4.15 16.51 -23.30
N SER A 39 3.71 15.67 -24.24
CA SER A 39 4.31 14.34 -24.49
C SER A 39 5.82 14.34 -24.76
N SER A 40 6.36 15.40 -25.36
CA SER A 40 7.81 15.56 -25.59
C SER A 40 8.60 15.75 -24.29
N GLU A 41 8.07 16.53 -23.35
CA GLU A 41 8.67 16.75 -22.03
C GLU A 41 8.60 15.48 -21.18
N VAL A 42 7.47 14.77 -21.22
CA VAL A 42 7.30 13.48 -20.55
C VAL A 42 8.33 12.46 -21.05
N THR A 43 8.51 12.36 -22.37
CA THR A 43 9.49 11.44 -22.96
C THR A 43 10.92 11.79 -22.56
N ALA A 44 11.26 13.09 -22.51
CA ALA A 44 12.57 13.53 -22.06
C ALA A 44 12.84 13.20 -20.59
N ALA A 45 11.83 13.36 -19.72
CA ALA A 45 11.90 13.00 -18.31
C ALA A 45 12.06 11.48 -18.12
N LEU A 46 11.30 10.67 -18.87
CA LEU A 46 11.36 9.21 -18.78
C LEU A 46 12.75 8.67 -19.15
N ARG A 47 13.40 9.23 -20.18
CA ARG A 47 14.74 8.80 -20.63
C ARG A 47 15.86 8.97 -19.62
N VAL A 48 15.66 9.79 -18.60
CA VAL A 48 16.65 10.04 -17.53
C VAL A 48 16.27 9.38 -16.21
N THR A 49 15.18 8.60 -16.18
CA THR A 49 14.69 7.89 -14.99
C THR A 49 14.79 6.38 -15.13
N ASP A 50 15.11 5.69 -14.04
CA ASP A 50 15.15 4.23 -14.00
C ASP A 50 13.81 3.60 -13.57
N GLY A 51 12.95 4.37 -12.91
CA GLY A 51 11.67 3.93 -12.37
C GLY A 51 10.58 4.99 -12.50
N ALA A 52 9.33 4.55 -12.57
CA ALA A 52 8.16 5.43 -12.67
C ALA A 52 7.16 5.13 -11.56
N LEU A 53 6.76 6.17 -10.81
CA LEU A 53 5.66 6.08 -9.85
C LEU A 53 4.34 6.42 -10.57
N VAL A 54 3.52 5.41 -10.81
CA VAL A 54 2.23 5.54 -11.48
C VAL A 54 1.15 5.79 -10.45
N VAL A 55 0.54 6.98 -10.47
CA VAL A 55 -0.55 7.33 -9.56
C VAL A 55 -1.90 7.09 -10.24
N VAL A 56 -2.76 6.29 -9.61
CA VAL A 56 -4.10 5.94 -10.12
C VAL A 56 -5.16 6.30 -9.09
N ASP A 57 -6.27 6.88 -9.53
CA ASP A 57 -7.40 7.21 -8.67
C ASP A 57 -8.18 5.92 -8.31
N CYS A 58 -8.43 5.70 -7.02
CA CYS A 58 -9.22 4.56 -6.54
C CYS A 58 -10.65 4.54 -7.10
N VAL A 59 -11.23 5.70 -7.41
CA VAL A 59 -12.61 5.81 -7.90
C VAL A 59 -12.67 5.75 -9.42
N SER A 60 -11.81 6.52 -10.10
CA SER A 60 -11.82 6.61 -11.57
C SER A 60 -11.07 5.46 -12.25
N GLY A 61 -10.15 4.80 -11.54
CA GLY A 61 -9.31 3.74 -12.10
C GLY A 61 -8.32 4.26 -13.14
N VAL A 62 -7.88 3.36 -14.02
CA VAL A 62 -6.91 3.68 -15.08
C VAL A 62 -7.59 4.45 -16.20
N CYS A 63 -7.14 5.68 -16.45
CA CYS A 63 -7.61 6.52 -17.55
C CYS A 63 -6.68 6.42 -18.77
N VAL A 64 -7.15 6.87 -19.93
CA VAL A 64 -6.39 6.87 -21.20
C VAL A 64 -5.05 7.61 -21.08
N GLN A 65 -5.00 8.68 -20.26
CA GLN A 65 -3.76 9.42 -19.99
C GLN A 65 -2.73 8.56 -19.26
N THR A 66 -3.16 7.89 -18.18
CA THR A 66 -2.31 6.96 -17.42
C THR A 66 -1.79 5.83 -18.30
N GLU A 67 -2.64 5.24 -19.16
CA GLU A 67 -2.23 4.21 -20.10
C GLU A 67 -1.19 4.72 -21.09
N THR A 68 -1.38 5.92 -21.64
CA THR A 68 -0.46 6.50 -22.63
C THR A 68 0.93 6.73 -22.04
N VAL A 69 1.01 7.30 -20.83
CA VAL A 69 2.29 7.54 -20.14
C VAL A 69 2.93 6.22 -19.71
N LEU A 70 2.14 5.26 -19.20
CA LEU A 70 2.65 3.94 -18.83
C LEU A 70 3.23 3.20 -20.04
N ARG A 71 2.57 3.29 -21.20
CA ARG A 71 3.08 2.71 -22.45
C ARG A 71 4.41 3.34 -22.87
N GLN A 72 4.54 4.67 -22.76
CA GLN A 72 5.81 5.36 -23.03
C GLN A 72 6.92 4.91 -22.07
N ALA A 73 6.59 4.77 -20.77
CA ALA A 73 7.54 4.32 -19.77
C ALA A 73 8.04 2.90 -20.04
N ILE A 74 7.15 1.98 -20.42
CA ILE A 74 7.51 0.60 -20.79
C ILE A 74 8.41 0.58 -22.03
N ALA A 75 8.12 1.42 -23.03
CA ALA A 75 8.94 1.51 -24.26
C ALA A 75 10.37 2.00 -23.97
N GLU A 76 10.53 2.92 -23.00
CA GLU A 76 11.82 3.39 -22.51
C GLU A 76 12.44 2.46 -21.44
N ARG A 77 11.88 1.26 -21.24
CA ARG A 77 12.40 0.22 -20.32
C ARG A 77 12.46 0.66 -18.86
N ILE A 78 11.43 1.38 -18.41
CA ILE A 78 11.31 1.89 -17.05
C ILE A 78 10.43 0.95 -16.23
N LYS A 79 10.83 0.68 -14.97
CA LYS A 79 10.06 -0.17 -14.07
C LYS A 79 8.95 0.63 -13.35
N PRO A 80 7.66 0.28 -13.54
CA PRO A 80 6.56 1.00 -12.89
C PRO A 80 6.33 0.49 -11.45
N VAL A 81 5.98 1.40 -10.56
CA VAL A 81 5.46 1.15 -9.21
C VAL A 81 4.11 1.85 -9.11
N LEU A 82 3.08 1.18 -8.59
CA LEU A 82 1.71 1.71 -8.56
C LEU A 82 1.39 2.34 -7.20
N MET A 83 0.76 3.51 -7.21
CA MET A 83 0.17 4.14 -6.05
C MET A 83 -1.31 4.43 -6.30
N MET A 84 -2.17 3.80 -5.52
CA MET A 84 -3.61 4.07 -5.54
C MET A 84 -3.91 5.25 -4.61
N ASN A 85 -4.48 6.31 -5.17
CA ASN A 85 -4.72 7.59 -4.51
C ASN A 85 -6.23 7.90 -4.41
N LYS A 86 -6.58 8.85 -3.54
CA LYS A 86 -7.95 9.29 -3.24
C LYS A 86 -8.82 8.22 -2.57
N MET A 87 -8.20 7.36 -1.76
CA MET A 87 -8.95 6.41 -0.93
C MET A 87 -9.98 7.10 -0.01
N ASP A 88 -9.72 8.33 0.42
CA ASP A 88 -10.64 9.13 1.23
C ASP A 88 -12.01 9.32 0.56
N ARG A 89 -12.06 9.48 -0.76
CA ARG A 89 -13.33 9.59 -1.50
C ARG A 89 -14.11 8.28 -1.46
N ALA A 90 -13.43 7.15 -1.61
CA ALA A 90 -14.06 5.84 -1.52
C ALA A 90 -14.63 5.57 -0.11
N LEU A 91 -13.94 6.04 0.94
CA LEU A 91 -14.33 5.87 2.33
C LEU A 91 -15.43 6.86 2.78
N LEU A 92 -15.30 8.13 2.44
CA LEU A 92 -16.14 9.22 2.96
C LEU A 92 -17.30 9.59 2.02
N GLU A 93 -17.07 9.66 0.71
CA GLU A 93 -18.10 10.08 -0.26
C GLU A 93 -18.96 8.89 -0.70
N LEU A 94 -18.31 7.81 -1.14
CA LEU A 94 -18.99 6.64 -1.70
C LEU A 94 -19.42 5.63 -0.64
N GLN A 95 -18.81 5.67 0.55
CA GLN A 95 -19.06 4.74 1.66
C GLN A 95 -19.07 3.27 1.20
N LEU A 96 -18.12 2.92 0.33
CA LEU A 96 -18.04 1.56 -0.23
C LEU A 96 -17.79 0.54 0.88
N SER A 97 -18.34 -0.66 0.73
CA SER A 97 -17.98 -1.74 1.64
C SER A 97 -16.50 -2.13 1.47
N PRO A 98 -15.84 -2.67 2.51
CA PRO A 98 -14.45 -3.12 2.41
C PRO A 98 -14.21 -4.13 1.28
N GLU A 99 -15.20 -4.99 0.99
CA GLU A 99 -15.13 -5.95 -0.11
C GLU A 99 -15.19 -5.26 -1.47
N GLU A 100 -16.10 -4.32 -1.69
CA GLU A 100 -16.18 -3.56 -2.95
C GLU A 100 -14.92 -2.74 -3.22
N LEU A 101 -14.34 -2.15 -2.17
CA LEU A 101 -13.09 -1.41 -2.26
C LEU A 101 -11.93 -2.34 -2.65
N TYR A 102 -11.85 -3.53 -2.05
CA TYR A 102 -10.86 -4.54 -2.42
C TYR A 102 -11.02 -4.99 -3.88
N GLN A 103 -12.25 -5.28 -4.33
CA GLN A 103 -12.51 -5.66 -5.72
C GLN A 103 -12.11 -4.55 -6.70
N THR A 104 -12.30 -3.29 -6.31
CA THR A 104 -11.87 -2.13 -7.09
C THR A 104 -10.35 -2.07 -7.21
N PHE A 105 -9.62 -2.28 -6.11
CA PHE A 105 -8.16 -2.36 -6.13
C PHE A 105 -7.65 -3.50 -7.00
N GLN A 106 -8.25 -4.68 -6.88
CA GLN A 106 -7.89 -5.83 -7.70
C GLN A 106 -8.08 -5.53 -9.19
N ARG A 107 -9.23 -4.93 -9.58
CA ARG A 107 -9.48 -4.53 -10.97
C ARG A 107 -8.48 -3.51 -11.49
N ILE A 108 -8.07 -2.55 -10.65
CA ILE A 108 -7.06 -1.56 -11.04
C ILE A 108 -5.71 -2.26 -11.30
N VAL A 109 -5.27 -3.15 -10.42
CA VAL A 109 -4.02 -3.92 -10.59
C VAL A 109 -4.08 -4.77 -11.87
N GLU A 110 -5.19 -5.46 -12.10
CA GLU A 110 -5.41 -6.27 -13.31
C GLU A 110 -5.33 -5.42 -14.57
N ASN A 111 -6.02 -4.27 -14.63
CA ASN A 111 -5.97 -3.36 -15.77
C ASN A 111 -4.55 -2.86 -16.05
N VAL A 112 -3.79 -2.49 -15.02
CA VAL A 112 -2.39 -2.06 -15.18
C VAL A 112 -1.52 -3.21 -15.70
N ASN A 113 -1.71 -4.42 -15.19
CA ASN A 113 -0.98 -5.60 -15.65
C ASN A 113 -1.33 -5.99 -17.10
N VAL A 114 -2.58 -5.79 -17.55
CA VAL A 114 -2.95 -5.98 -18.95
C VAL A 114 -2.18 -5.01 -19.85
N ILE A 115 -2.04 -3.74 -19.46
CA ILE A 115 -1.23 -2.76 -20.22
C ILE A 115 0.24 -3.19 -20.25
N ILE A 116 0.81 -3.56 -19.11
CA ILE A 116 2.22 -3.99 -19.01
C ILE A 116 2.49 -5.24 -19.86
N SER A 117 1.59 -6.22 -19.84
CA SER A 117 1.72 -7.45 -20.64
C SER A 117 1.52 -7.23 -22.13
N THR A 118 0.71 -6.24 -22.52
CA THR A 118 0.46 -5.92 -23.94
C THR A 118 1.66 -5.23 -24.58
N TYR A 119 2.31 -4.32 -23.85
CA TYR A 119 3.40 -3.49 -24.41
C TYR A 119 4.80 -3.90 -23.94
N GLY A 120 4.92 -4.76 -22.94
CA GLY A 120 6.20 -5.26 -22.43
C GLY A 120 6.74 -6.43 -23.25
N GLU A 121 8.06 -6.62 -23.23
CA GLU A 121 8.77 -7.73 -23.92
C GLU A 121 8.60 -9.11 -23.22
N GLY A 122 7.62 -9.27 -22.32
CA GLY A 122 7.36 -10.49 -21.54
C GLY A 122 8.27 -10.70 -20.32
N GLU A 123 7.89 -11.61 -19.39
CA GLU A 123 8.64 -11.88 -18.15
C GLU A 123 10.04 -12.49 -18.39
N SER A 124 10.24 -13.15 -19.53
CA SER A 124 11.54 -13.72 -19.96
C SER A 124 12.41 -12.70 -20.69
N GLY A 125 11.93 -11.47 -20.89
CA GLY A 125 12.68 -10.40 -21.50
C GLY A 125 13.82 -9.87 -20.62
N PRO A 126 14.71 -9.02 -21.16
CA PRO A 126 15.85 -8.45 -20.44
C PRO A 126 15.44 -7.62 -19.21
N MET A 127 14.18 -7.17 -19.17
CA MET A 127 13.58 -6.42 -18.08
C MET A 127 13.08 -7.28 -16.90
N GLY A 128 12.92 -8.59 -17.11
CA GLY A 128 12.37 -9.53 -16.14
C GLY A 128 10.90 -9.26 -15.79
N LYS A 129 10.51 -9.61 -14.56
CA LYS A 129 9.14 -9.44 -14.06
C LYS A 129 8.81 -7.96 -13.81
N MET A 130 8.11 -7.33 -14.76
CA MET A 130 7.57 -5.97 -14.64
C MET A 130 6.14 -5.90 -14.08
N MET A 131 5.46 -7.05 -13.94
CA MET A 131 4.09 -7.06 -13.44
C MET A 131 4.02 -6.53 -12.00
N ILE A 132 2.96 -5.76 -11.76
CA ILE A 132 2.68 -5.15 -10.48
C ILE A 132 1.90 -6.16 -9.63
N ASP A 133 2.41 -6.42 -8.42
CA ASP A 133 1.84 -7.35 -7.47
C ASP A 133 1.81 -6.73 -6.06
N PRO A 134 0.63 -6.54 -5.46
CA PRO A 134 0.49 -6.08 -4.08
C PRO A 134 1.26 -6.94 -3.06
N VAL A 135 1.39 -8.24 -3.30
CA VAL A 135 2.15 -9.18 -2.44
C VAL A 135 3.64 -8.92 -2.53
N ALA A 136 4.13 -8.46 -3.68
CA ALA A 136 5.53 -8.07 -3.84
C ALA A 136 5.83 -6.67 -3.28
N GLY A 137 4.81 -5.94 -2.81
CA GLY A 137 4.96 -4.59 -2.27
C GLY A 137 5.12 -3.51 -3.34
N THR A 138 4.83 -3.80 -4.61
CA THR A 138 4.91 -2.81 -5.71
C THR A 138 3.66 -1.93 -5.81
N VAL A 139 2.71 -2.08 -4.88
CA VAL A 139 1.47 -1.30 -4.81
C VAL A 139 1.38 -0.61 -3.47
N GLY A 140 1.28 0.72 -3.51
CA GLY A 140 0.90 1.56 -2.40
C GLY A 140 -0.58 1.94 -2.46
N PHE A 141 -1.18 2.15 -1.30
CA PHE A 141 -2.58 2.55 -1.13
C PHE A 141 -2.62 3.77 -0.22
N GLY A 142 -3.35 4.82 -0.58
CA GLY A 142 -3.48 5.96 0.32
C GLY A 142 -4.28 7.14 -0.20
N SER A 143 -4.07 8.27 0.46
CA SER A 143 -4.63 9.57 0.11
C SER A 143 -3.57 10.65 0.26
N GLY A 144 -3.16 11.23 -0.86
CA GLY A 144 -2.27 12.40 -0.87
C GLY A 144 -2.90 13.63 -0.21
N LEU A 145 -4.23 13.76 -0.23
CA LEU A 145 -4.94 14.89 0.40
C LEU A 145 -4.78 14.86 1.93
N HIS A 146 -4.92 13.67 2.50
CA HIS A 146 -4.79 13.44 3.95
C HIS A 146 -3.37 13.07 4.38
N GLY A 147 -2.43 12.95 3.45
CA GLY A 147 -1.01 12.74 3.75
C GLY A 147 -0.71 11.37 4.34
N TRP A 148 -1.45 10.32 3.94
CA TRP A 148 -1.18 8.96 4.38
C TRP A 148 -1.12 8.01 3.20
N ALA A 149 -0.23 7.04 3.31
CA ALA A 149 -0.07 5.95 2.37
C ALA A 149 0.44 4.74 3.14
N PHE A 150 0.11 3.57 2.65
CA PHE A 150 0.64 2.33 3.17
C PHE A 150 0.91 1.33 2.06
N THR A 151 1.83 0.41 2.34
CA THR A 151 2.04 -0.81 1.55
C THR A 151 1.66 -2.02 2.40
N LEU A 152 1.47 -3.17 1.75
CA LEU A 152 1.25 -4.43 2.49
C LEU A 152 2.43 -4.78 3.40
N LYS A 153 3.64 -4.33 3.06
CA LYS A 153 4.85 -4.61 3.83
C LYS A 153 4.75 -4.03 5.25
N GLN A 154 4.37 -2.75 5.38
CA GLN A 154 4.24 -2.07 6.68
C GLN A 154 3.25 -2.79 7.60
N PHE A 155 2.08 -3.17 7.06
CA PHE A 155 1.10 -3.94 7.82
C PHE A 155 1.60 -5.35 8.16
N ALA A 156 2.26 -6.03 7.23
CA ALA A 156 2.83 -7.36 7.48
C ALA A 156 3.85 -7.33 8.63
N GLU A 157 4.72 -6.32 8.68
CA GLU A 157 5.66 -6.14 9.78
C GLU A 157 4.98 -5.88 11.12
N MET A 158 3.99 -5.00 11.14
CA MET A 158 3.20 -4.71 12.34
C MET A 158 2.49 -5.96 12.86
N TYR A 159 1.87 -6.76 11.98
CA TYR A 159 1.20 -7.99 12.39
C TYR A 159 2.18 -9.07 12.82
N VAL A 160 3.30 -9.27 12.12
CA VAL A 160 4.32 -10.23 12.53
C VAL A 160 4.84 -9.88 13.92
N ALA A 161 5.09 -8.60 14.22
CA ALA A 161 5.47 -8.16 15.56
C ALA A 161 4.37 -8.44 16.60
N LYS A 162 3.10 -8.12 16.30
CA LYS A 162 1.96 -8.37 17.21
C LYS A 162 1.68 -9.85 17.46
N PHE A 163 1.81 -10.70 16.44
CA PHE A 163 1.66 -12.15 16.57
C PHE A 163 2.88 -12.78 17.27
N ALA A 164 4.09 -12.27 17.02
CA ALA A 164 5.29 -12.69 17.73
C ALA A 164 5.26 -12.28 19.21
N ALA A 165 4.72 -11.11 19.56
CA ALA A 165 4.58 -10.66 20.95
C ALA A 165 3.60 -11.52 21.78
N LYS A 166 2.71 -12.30 21.13
CA LYS A 166 1.84 -13.28 21.79
C LYS A 166 2.51 -14.65 22.01
N GLY A 167 3.72 -14.87 21.46
CA GLY A 167 4.54 -16.05 21.70
C GLY A 167 5.91 -15.69 22.27
N GLU A 168 6.59 -16.61 22.95
CA GLU A 168 7.87 -16.36 23.66
C GLU A 168 9.11 -16.12 22.75
N LYS A 169 8.99 -15.44 21.61
CA LYS A 169 10.15 -15.10 20.75
C LYS A 169 10.07 -13.64 20.28
N ALA A 170 10.36 -12.71 21.19
CA ALA A 170 10.36 -11.27 20.94
C ALA A 170 11.50 -10.78 20.04
N THR A 171 12.57 -11.57 19.85
CA THR A 171 13.70 -11.24 18.98
C THR A 171 13.94 -12.36 17.97
N LEU A 172 13.32 -12.25 16.81
CA LEU A 172 13.62 -13.10 15.65
C LEU A 172 14.83 -12.52 14.92
N ALA A 173 15.71 -13.39 14.40
CA ALA A 173 16.83 -12.95 13.57
C ALA A 173 16.31 -12.19 12.32
N PRO A 174 17.04 -11.18 11.80
CA PRO A 174 16.58 -10.35 10.68
C PRO A 174 16.13 -11.15 9.44
N ALA A 175 16.83 -12.23 9.11
CA ALA A 175 16.48 -13.11 8.00
C ALA A 175 15.17 -13.89 8.25
N GLU A 176 14.99 -14.46 9.44
CA GLU A 176 13.75 -15.17 9.81
C GLU A 176 12.54 -14.23 9.87
N ARG A 177 12.76 -12.99 10.31
CA ARG A 177 11.74 -11.93 10.29
C ARG A 177 11.33 -11.61 8.86
N ALA A 178 12.29 -11.42 7.95
CA ALA A 178 12.01 -11.12 6.54
C ALA A 178 11.15 -12.22 5.90
N THR A 179 11.48 -13.51 6.10
CA THR A 179 10.67 -14.63 5.59
C THR A 179 9.25 -14.62 6.16
N LYS A 180 9.08 -14.37 7.46
CA LYS A 180 7.74 -14.29 8.07
C LYS A 180 6.93 -13.11 7.56
N VAL A 181 7.57 -11.99 7.27
CA VAL A 181 6.94 -10.80 6.67
C VAL A 181 6.48 -11.13 5.26
N GLU A 182 7.32 -11.73 4.41
CA GLU A 182 6.93 -12.18 3.07
C GLU A 182 5.74 -13.16 3.10
N ASP A 183 5.75 -14.11 4.03
CA ASP A 183 4.64 -15.06 4.20
C ASP A 183 3.36 -14.40 4.73
N MET A 184 3.49 -13.36 5.55
CA MET A 184 2.35 -12.56 6.00
C MET A 184 1.78 -11.72 4.84
N MET A 185 2.62 -11.10 4.01
CA MET A 185 2.17 -10.36 2.81
C MET A 185 1.35 -11.26 1.87
N LYS A 186 1.79 -12.50 1.64
CA LYS A 186 1.03 -13.51 0.86
C LYS A 186 -0.31 -13.90 1.49
N LYS A 187 -0.49 -13.71 2.80
CA LYS A 187 -1.75 -13.97 3.51
C LYS A 187 -2.67 -12.76 3.51
N LEU A 188 -2.10 -11.55 3.46
CA LEU A 188 -2.85 -10.30 3.51
C LEU A 188 -3.57 -9.96 2.19
N TRP A 189 -3.14 -10.52 1.05
CA TRP A 189 -3.75 -10.28 -0.26
C TRP A 189 -4.35 -11.54 -0.88
N GLY A 190 -5.35 -11.37 -1.76
CA GLY A 190 -5.94 -12.44 -2.57
C GLY A 190 -7.12 -13.16 -1.91
N ASP A 191 -7.40 -14.36 -2.40
CA ASP A 191 -8.41 -15.28 -1.85
C ASP A 191 -7.90 -15.96 -0.56
N LYS A 192 -7.59 -15.13 0.43
CA LYS A 192 -7.19 -15.52 1.78
C LYS A 192 -8.21 -14.97 2.75
N PHE A 193 -8.76 -15.84 3.57
CA PHE A 193 -9.79 -15.51 4.55
C PHE A 193 -9.23 -15.77 5.95
N HIS A 194 -9.59 -14.95 6.92
CA HIS A 194 -9.17 -15.14 8.29
C HIS A 194 -10.41 -15.35 9.16
N ASP A 195 -10.43 -16.44 9.92
CA ASP A 195 -11.53 -16.74 10.84
C ASP A 195 -11.13 -16.28 12.25
N PRO A 196 -11.73 -15.20 12.78
CA PRO A 196 -11.41 -14.70 14.11
C PRO A 196 -11.79 -15.67 15.23
N SER A 197 -12.64 -16.66 14.98
CA SER A 197 -13.09 -17.64 15.97
C SER A 197 -12.03 -18.70 16.25
N ASN A 198 -11.26 -19.09 15.23
CA ASN A 198 -10.20 -20.10 15.34
C ASN A 198 -8.77 -19.52 15.16
N GLY A 199 -8.67 -18.25 14.77
CA GLY A 199 -7.40 -17.54 14.52
C GLY A 199 -6.59 -18.07 13.35
N LYS A 200 -7.19 -18.87 12.45
CA LYS A 200 -6.53 -19.52 11.32
C LYS A 200 -6.85 -18.81 10.01
N PHE A 201 -5.87 -18.85 9.11
CA PHE A 201 -6.03 -18.42 7.73
C PHE A 201 -6.55 -19.58 6.88
N CYS A 202 -7.62 -19.33 6.14
CA CYS A 202 -8.30 -20.27 5.26
C CYS A 202 -8.18 -19.79 3.81
N LYS A 203 -8.21 -20.74 2.86
CA LYS A 203 -8.30 -20.44 1.42
C LYS A 203 -9.75 -20.42 0.91
N THR A 204 -10.69 -20.89 1.73
CA THR A 204 -12.12 -20.96 1.38
C THR A 204 -12.86 -19.76 1.95
N ALA A 205 -13.77 -19.21 1.15
CA ALA A 205 -14.64 -18.09 1.53
C ALA A 205 -15.71 -18.47 2.57
N THR A 206 -15.82 -19.76 2.91
CA THR A 206 -16.73 -20.28 3.92
C THR A 206 -15.96 -21.03 5.00
N ASN A 207 -16.40 -20.87 6.25
CA ASN A 207 -15.93 -21.69 7.36
C ASN A 207 -16.60 -23.07 7.36
N SER A 208 -16.18 -23.95 8.27
CA SER A 208 -16.74 -25.30 8.45
C SER A 208 -18.24 -25.32 8.80
N GLU A 209 -18.80 -24.17 9.20
CA GLU A 209 -20.21 -23.96 9.55
C GLU A 209 -21.03 -23.32 8.40
N GLY A 210 -20.43 -23.07 7.24
CA GLY A 210 -21.08 -22.43 6.09
C GLY A 210 -21.22 -20.89 6.18
N LYS A 211 -20.67 -20.23 7.21
CA LYS A 211 -20.63 -18.77 7.29
C LYS A 211 -19.58 -18.20 6.35
N LYS A 212 -19.94 -17.11 5.66
CA LYS A 212 -19.00 -16.36 4.82
C LYS A 212 -17.93 -15.71 5.69
N LEU A 213 -16.66 -16.00 5.38
CA LEU A 213 -15.53 -15.37 6.03
C LEU A 213 -15.14 -14.10 5.26
N PRO A 214 -14.85 -13.00 5.96
CA PRO A 214 -14.30 -11.81 5.31
C PRO A 214 -12.88 -12.11 4.80
N ARG A 215 -12.51 -11.45 3.70
CA ARG A 215 -11.12 -11.49 3.21
C ARG A 215 -10.18 -10.95 4.27
N THR A 216 -8.96 -11.48 4.28
CA THR A 216 -7.92 -11.08 5.22
C THR A 216 -7.56 -9.61 5.04
N PHE A 217 -7.46 -9.14 3.79
CA PHE A 217 -7.23 -7.73 3.48
C PHE A 217 -8.31 -6.84 4.10
N SER A 218 -9.58 -7.19 3.86
CA SER A 218 -10.72 -6.45 4.38
C SER A 218 -10.74 -6.42 5.90
N GLN A 219 -10.53 -7.58 6.55
CA GLN A 219 -10.62 -7.68 8.01
C GLN A 219 -9.42 -7.09 8.76
N LEU A 220 -8.20 -7.27 8.25
CA LEU A 220 -7.00 -6.83 8.96
C LEU A 220 -6.61 -5.41 8.56
N ILE A 221 -6.69 -5.04 7.28
CA ILE A 221 -6.21 -3.74 6.82
C ILE A 221 -7.36 -2.73 6.74
N LEU A 222 -8.43 -3.04 6.01
CA LEU A 222 -9.50 -2.07 5.77
C LEU A 222 -10.36 -1.83 7.02
N ASP A 223 -10.80 -2.86 7.72
CA ASP A 223 -11.70 -2.73 8.89
C ASP A 223 -11.17 -1.75 9.95
N PRO A 224 -9.89 -1.79 10.38
CA PRO A 224 -9.36 -0.77 11.31
C PRO A 224 -9.36 0.63 10.72
N ILE A 225 -9.06 0.79 9.43
CA ILE A 225 -9.10 2.08 8.73
C ILE A 225 -10.54 2.60 8.70
N PHE A 226 -11.51 1.78 8.31
CA PHE A 226 -12.93 2.15 8.30
C PHE A 226 -13.43 2.53 9.69
N LYS A 227 -13.09 1.76 10.73
CA LYS A 227 -13.45 2.08 12.12
C LYS A 227 -12.82 3.37 12.60
N MET A 228 -11.57 3.64 12.22
CA MET A 228 -10.91 4.89 12.54
C MET A 228 -11.59 6.08 11.87
N PHE A 229 -11.88 5.98 10.57
CA PHE A 229 -12.58 7.04 9.83
C PHE A 229 -13.99 7.25 10.39
N ASP A 230 -14.75 6.18 10.68
CA ASP A 230 -16.09 6.25 11.27
C ASP A 230 -16.07 6.90 12.66
N ALA A 231 -15.17 6.48 13.54
CA ALA A 231 -15.08 7.01 14.90
C ALA A 231 -14.71 8.50 14.92
N ILE A 232 -13.79 8.93 14.04
CA ILE A 232 -13.34 10.33 13.96
C ILE A 232 -14.41 11.21 13.31
N MET A 233 -15.04 10.76 12.23
CA MET A 233 -16.04 11.56 11.49
C MET A 233 -17.37 11.66 12.24
N ASN A 234 -17.72 10.63 13.04
CA ASN A 234 -18.92 10.63 13.89
C ASN A 234 -18.65 11.10 15.33
N PHE A 235 -17.49 11.71 15.60
CA PHE A 235 -17.12 12.31 16.88
C PHE A 235 -17.26 11.34 18.09
N LYS A 236 -16.98 10.04 17.88
CA LYS A 236 -17.06 8.99 18.91
C LYS A 236 -15.80 8.99 19.78
N LYS A 237 -15.68 9.99 20.67
CA LYS A 237 -14.47 10.24 21.48
C LYS A 237 -13.92 9.02 22.23
N GLU A 238 -14.79 8.23 22.85
CA GLU A 238 -14.37 7.02 23.59
C GLU A 238 -13.82 5.92 22.68
N GLU A 239 -14.41 5.72 21.50
CA GLU A 239 -13.94 4.73 20.53
C GLU A 239 -12.63 5.18 19.90
N THR A 240 -12.51 6.46 19.57
CA THR A 240 -11.27 7.06 19.05
C THR A 240 -10.12 6.92 20.04
N ALA A 241 -10.35 7.19 21.33
CA ALA A 241 -9.33 7.01 22.37
C ALA A 241 -8.86 5.55 22.49
N LYS A 242 -9.80 4.59 22.47
CA LYS A 242 -9.47 3.14 22.47
C LYS A 242 -8.71 2.72 21.20
N LEU A 243 -9.03 3.32 20.06
CA LEU A 243 -8.35 3.05 18.79
C LEU A 243 -6.92 3.60 18.80
N ILE A 244 -6.71 4.82 19.30
CA ILE A 244 -5.39 5.44 19.46
C ILE A 244 -4.48 4.55 20.32
N GLU A 245 -5.00 4.08 21.46
CA GLU A 245 -4.26 3.19 22.37
C GLU A 245 -3.95 1.83 21.73
N LYS A 246 -4.94 1.23 21.04
CA LYS A 246 -4.76 -0.08 20.37
C LYS A 246 -3.80 -0.05 19.18
N LEU A 247 -3.72 1.11 18.51
CA LEU A 247 -2.81 1.34 17.39
C LEU A 247 -1.44 1.87 17.85
N ASP A 248 -1.26 2.13 19.15
CA ASP A 248 -0.04 2.69 19.74
C ASP A 248 0.37 4.02 19.09
N ILE A 249 -0.62 4.86 18.76
CA ILE A 249 -0.40 6.16 18.11
C ILE A 249 -0.07 7.19 19.19
N LYS A 250 1.11 7.81 19.09
CA LYS A 250 1.52 8.93 19.96
C LYS A 250 0.93 10.23 19.41
N LEU A 251 0.03 10.84 20.19
CA LEU A 251 -0.51 12.17 19.93
C LEU A 251 -0.04 13.15 21.01
N ASP A 252 0.48 14.29 20.57
CA ASP A 252 0.83 15.41 21.43
C ASP A 252 -0.42 16.05 22.02
N ALA A 253 -0.27 16.85 23.09
CA ALA A 253 -1.39 17.44 23.82
C ALA A 253 -2.29 18.30 22.91
N GLU A 254 -1.70 19.08 22.00
CA GLU A 254 -2.43 19.92 21.04
C GLU A 254 -3.19 19.11 19.97
N ASP A 255 -2.72 17.91 19.65
CA ASP A 255 -3.36 17.03 18.67
C ASP A 255 -4.56 16.29 19.26
N ARG A 256 -4.59 16.09 20.58
CA ARG A 256 -5.73 15.48 21.28
C ARG A 256 -6.97 16.36 21.31
N ASP A 257 -6.79 17.67 21.20
CA ASP A 257 -7.88 18.65 21.18
C ASP A 257 -8.47 18.84 19.78
N LYS A 258 -7.82 18.31 18.73
CA LYS A 258 -8.33 18.36 17.36
C LYS A 258 -9.48 17.37 17.20
N GLU A 259 -10.47 17.71 16.38
CA GLU A 259 -11.60 16.85 16.05
C GLU A 259 -11.88 16.85 14.53
N GLY A 260 -12.57 15.83 14.03
CA GLY A 260 -12.95 15.74 12.61
C GLY A 260 -11.75 15.64 11.66
N LYS A 261 -11.80 16.35 10.53
CA LYS A 261 -10.78 16.26 9.46
C LYS A 261 -9.35 16.58 9.91
N PRO A 262 -9.09 17.60 10.77
CA PRO A 262 -7.76 17.84 11.33
C PRO A 262 -7.21 16.66 12.14
N LEU A 263 -8.01 16.06 13.02
CA LEU A 263 -7.59 14.89 13.81
C LEU A 263 -7.33 13.68 12.91
N LEU A 264 -8.20 13.46 11.92
CA LEU A 264 -8.03 12.40 10.94
C LEU A 264 -6.67 12.51 10.24
N LYS A 265 -6.30 13.71 9.79
CA LYS A 265 -5.02 13.96 9.11
C LYS A 265 -3.82 13.62 10.00
N VAL A 266 -3.86 14.03 11.27
CA VAL A 266 -2.79 13.72 12.24
C VAL A 266 -2.71 12.21 12.47
N MET A 267 -3.82 11.56 12.81
CA MET A 267 -3.83 10.11 13.08
C MET A 267 -3.38 9.30 11.87
N THR A 268 -3.79 9.68 10.66
CA THR A 268 -3.39 8.97 9.44
C THR A 268 -1.91 9.19 9.11
N SER A 269 -1.35 10.36 9.42
CA SER A 269 0.08 10.63 9.21
C SER A 269 0.96 9.79 10.14
N CYS A 270 0.51 9.51 11.36
CA CYS A 270 1.23 8.66 12.31
C CYS A 270 1.21 7.17 11.96
N ILE A 271 0.25 6.72 11.13
CA ILE A 271 0.14 5.31 10.71
C ILE A 271 1.10 4.99 9.54
N GLY A 272 1.43 5.99 8.72
CA GLY A 272 2.30 5.83 7.56
C GLY A 272 3.76 6.17 7.79
N GLY A 273 4.09 6.83 8.92
CA GLY A 273 5.43 7.26 9.30
C GLY A 273 6.25 6.20 10.05
#